data_AF-A0ABD0T5P1-F1
#
_entry.id   AF-A0ABD0T5P1-F1
#
_cell.length_a   1.000
_cell.length_b   1.000
_cell.length_c   1.000
_cell.angle_alpha   90.00
_cell.angle_beta   90.00
_cell.angle_gamma   90.00
#
_symmetry.space_group_name_H-M   'P 1'
#
loop_
_entity.id
_entity.type
_entity.pdbx_description
1 polymer ?
#
loop_
_entity_poly.entity_id
_entity_poly.type
_entity_poly.pdbx_seq_one_letter_code
_entity_poly.pdbx_strand_id
1 'polypeptide(L)'
;MNVTGNLTYETIPTKKGNNLIMLENYTFSKDSRTRNYYCSSKLKGCRARFKMDEKGDIIHGDFTHTHDPPKYAISSSGHYIKLPMCIDDITHF
;
A
#
# COMPACT_ATOMS: atom_id res chain seq x y z
N MET A 1 22.11 0.25 -3.29
CA MET A 1 21.96 -0.63 -2.12
C MET A 1 20.92 -1.67 -2.49
N ASN A 2 21.35 -2.92 -2.71
CA ASN A 2 20.48 -4.00 -3.16
C ASN A 2 19.96 -4.70 -1.91
N VAL A 3 18.73 -4.41 -1.51
CA VAL A 3 18.07 -5.13 -0.41
C VAL A 3 17.53 -6.43 -1.00
N THR A 4 18.30 -7.51 -0.93
CA THR A 4 17.81 -8.90 -1.05
C THR A 4 17.15 -9.32 0.27
N GLY A 5 16.20 -8.52 0.73
CA GLY A 5 15.27 -8.91 1.79
C GLY A 5 14.04 -9.50 1.13
N ASN A 6 13.59 -10.68 1.57
CA ASN A 6 12.27 -11.16 1.24
C ASN A 6 11.24 -10.21 1.84
N LEU A 7 10.85 -9.17 1.09
CA LEU A 7 9.78 -8.26 1.46
C LEU A 7 8.46 -9.03 1.36
N THR A 8 7.90 -9.37 2.52
CA THR A 8 6.61 -10.02 2.60
C THR A 8 5.52 -8.98 2.47
N TYR A 9 4.44 -9.34 1.77
CA TYR A 9 3.32 -8.45 1.58
C TYR A 9 2.01 -9.24 1.69
N GLU A 10 0.95 -8.54 2.06
CA GLU A 10 -0.40 -9.09 2.09
C GLU A 10 -1.19 -8.58 0.89
N THR A 11 -2.06 -9.44 0.36
CA THR A 11 -2.98 -9.04 -0.73
C THR A 11 -4.33 -8.71 -0.14
N ILE A 12 -4.84 -7.52 -0.45
CA ILE A 12 -6.15 -7.06 -0.01
C ILE A 12 -7.07 -7.07 -1.23
N PRO A 13 -8.02 -8.01 -1.32
CA PRO A 13 -8.97 -8.04 -2.42
C PRO A 13 -9.90 -6.84 -2.37
N THR A 14 -10.16 -6.23 -3.52
CA THR A 14 -11.14 -5.15 -3.64
C THR A 14 -12.41 -5.66 -4.32
N LYS A 15 -13.55 -5.04 -4.02
CA LYS A 15 -14.85 -5.38 -4.64
C LYS A 15 -14.85 -5.31 -6.17
N LYS A 16 -13.90 -4.57 -6.77
CA LYS A 16 -13.77 -4.39 -8.23
C LYS A 16 -12.88 -5.45 -8.89
N GLY A 17 -12.45 -6.48 -8.16
CA GLY A 17 -11.62 -7.58 -8.67
C GLY A 17 -10.12 -7.29 -8.77
N ASN A 18 -9.70 -6.05 -8.47
CA ASN A 18 -8.28 -5.71 -8.32
C ASN A 18 -7.82 -5.99 -6.89
N ASN A 19 -6.53 -6.24 -6.70
CA ASN A 19 -5.93 -6.43 -5.38
C ASN A 19 -5.04 -5.24 -5.04
N LEU A 20 -5.10 -4.79 -3.78
CA LEU A 20 -4.07 -3.92 -3.20
C LEU A 20 -2.99 -4.79 -2.57
N ILE A 21 -1.77 -4.25 -2.53
CA ILE A 21 -0.66 -4.85 -1.80
C ILE A 21 -0.47 -4.06 -0.51
N MET A 22 -0.47 -4.73 0.63
CA MET A 22 -0.07 -4.14 1.91
C MET A 22 1.37 -4.52 2.23
N LEU A 23 2.20 -3.50 2.42
CA LEU A 23 3.59 -3.62 2.81
C LEU A 23 3.85 -2.59 3.91
N GLU A 24 4.32 -3.05 5.07
CA GLU A 24 4.62 -2.18 6.23
C GLU A 24 3.48 -1.20 6.57
N ASN A 25 2.23 -1.71 6.59
CA ASN A 25 1.00 -0.93 6.84
C ASN A 25 0.63 0.12 5.76
N TYR A 26 1.38 0.23 4.68
CA TYR A 26 1.02 1.04 3.51
C TYR A 26 0.37 0.19 2.43
N THR A 27 -0.65 0.75 1.75
CA THR A 27 -1.28 0.09 0.61
C THR A 27 -0.78 0.63 -0.72
N PHE A 28 -0.58 -0.29 -1.66
CA PHE A 28 -0.18 0.00 -3.02
C PHE A 28 -1.19 -0.57 -4.01
N SER A 29 -1.53 0.21 -5.04
CA SER A 29 -2.39 -0.20 -6.13
C SER A 29 -1.57 -0.46 -7.39
N LYS A 30 -1.86 -1.57 -8.07
CA LYS A 30 -1.24 -1.90 -9.36
C LYS A 30 -1.70 -0.94 -10.45
N ASP A 31 -0.78 -0.53 -11.30
CA ASP A 31 -1.08 0.12 -12.57
C ASP A 31 -1.74 -0.86 -13.55
N SER A 32 -2.71 -0.39 -14.33
CA SER A 32 -3.46 -1.28 -15.23
C SER A 32 -2.65 -1.77 -16.44
N ARG A 33 -1.58 -1.06 -16.80
CA ARG A 33 -0.78 -1.33 -18.01
C ARG A 33 0.58 -1.95 -17.70
N THR A 34 1.04 -1.80 -16.46
CA THR A 34 2.39 -2.18 -16.05
C THR A 34 2.37 -3.01 -14.77
N ARG A 35 3.51 -3.62 -14.42
CA ARG A 35 3.72 -4.31 -13.13
C ARG A 35 4.19 -3.36 -12.03
N ASN A 36 3.93 -2.06 -12.20
CA ASN A 36 4.26 -1.04 -11.22
C ASN A 36 3.12 -0.91 -10.22
N TYR A 37 3.50 -0.80 -8.96
CA TYR A 37 2.61 -0.57 -7.83
C TYR A 37 2.94 0.79 -7.25
N TYR A 38 1.91 1.57 -6.99
CA TYR A 38 2.04 2.92 -6.45
C TYR A 38 1.31 3.02 -5.13
N CYS A 39 1.86 3.79 -4.20
CA CYS A 39 1.16 4.06 -2.95
C CYS A 39 -0.25 4.61 -3.23
N SER A 40 -1.22 4.17 -2.44
CA SER A 40 -2.62 4.56 -2.58
C SER A 40 -2.85 6.06 -2.35
N SER A 41 -1.89 6.75 -1.72
CA SER A 41 -1.87 8.20 -1.54
C SER A 41 -1.10 8.94 -2.65
N LYS A 42 -0.81 8.31 -3.80
CA LYS A 42 -0.12 8.94 -4.94
C LYS A 42 -0.78 10.25 -5.37
N LEU A 43 -2.12 10.30 -5.40
CA LEU A 43 -2.87 11.52 -5.76
C LEU A 43 -2.69 12.65 -4.73
N LYS A 44 -2.22 12.35 -3.51
CA LYS A 44 -1.87 13.32 -2.46
C LYS A 44 -0.37 13.69 -2.48
N GLY A 45 0.38 13.27 -3.50
CA GLY A 45 1.79 13.61 -3.68
C GLY A 45 2.80 12.54 -3.24
N CYS A 46 2.35 11.40 -2.69
CA CYS A 46 3.26 10.33 -2.30
C CYS A 46 3.96 9.70 -3.53
N ARG A 47 5.27 9.52 -3.45
CA ARG A 47 6.10 8.98 -4.56
C ARG A 47 6.50 7.52 -4.40
N ALA A 48 6.26 6.94 -3.22
CA ALA A 48 6.52 5.53 -2.95
C ALA A 48 5.87 4.62 -4.01
N ARG A 49 6.70 3.73 -4.57
CA ARG A 49 6.34 2.83 -5.66
C ARG A 49 7.33 1.67 -5.73
N PHE A 50 6.88 0.54 -6.25
CA PHE A 50 7.76 -0.58 -6.57
C PHE A 50 7.29 -1.29 -7.82
N LYS A 51 8.14 -2.17 -8.36
CA LYS A 51 7.82 -3.05 -9.48
C LYS A 51 7.95 -4.50 -9.03
N MET A 52 7.01 -5.32 -9.46
CA MET A 52 7.08 -6.77 -9.29
C MET A 52 7.49 -7.47 -10.58
N ASP A 53 8.10 -8.65 -10.45
CA ASP A 53 8.34 -9.54 -11.57
C ASP A 53 7.07 -10.34 -11.97
N GLU A 54 7.22 -11.41 -12.76
CA GLU A 54 6.09 -12.26 -13.19
C GLU A 54 5.70 -13.30 -12.14
N LYS A 55 6.59 -13.56 -11.17
CA LYS A 55 6.39 -14.48 -10.06
C LYS A 55 5.73 -13.79 -8.86
N GLY A 56 5.71 -12.46 -8.85
CA GLY A 56 5.15 -11.64 -7.76
C GLY A 56 6.22 -11.07 -6.84
N ASP A 57 7.51 -11.31 -7.13
CA ASP A 57 8.61 -10.85 -6.32
C ASP A 57 8.87 -9.36 -6.56
N ILE A 58 9.09 -8.62 -5.47
CA ILE A 58 9.43 -7.19 -5.55
C ILE A 58 10.89 -7.08 -6.02
N ILE A 59 11.10 -6.55 -7.23
CA ILE A 59 12.43 -6.47 -7.85
C ILE A 59 13.14 -5.13 -7.59
N HIS A 60 12.38 -4.05 -7.44
CA HIS A 60 12.91 -2.71 -7.16
C HIS A 60 11.79 -1.79 -6.68
N GLY A 61 12.11 -0.84 -5.80
CA GLY A 61 11.17 0.19 -5.38
C GLY A 61 11.82 1.32 -4.59
N ASP A 62 11.05 2.39 -4.44
CA ASP A 62 11.24 3.43 -3.44
C ASP A 62 10.07 3.33 -2.46
N PHE A 63 10.38 3.15 -1.19
CA PHE A 63 9.40 3.01 -0.10
C PHE A 63 9.33 4.26 0.77
N THR A 64 9.84 5.39 0.27
CA THR A 64 9.83 6.65 0.99
C THR A 64 8.44 7.28 0.93
N HIS A 65 7.76 7.34 2.07
CA HIS A 65 6.44 7.94 2.21
C HIS A 65 6.51 9.37 2.76
N THR A 66 5.60 10.23 2.29
CA THR A 66 5.47 11.63 2.74
C THR A 66 4.22 11.84 3.59
N HIS A 67 3.69 10.75 4.15
CA HIS A 67 2.47 10.73 4.96
C HIS A 67 2.51 9.52 5.89
N ASP A 68 1.77 9.58 6.99
CA ASP A 68 1.64 8.46 7.91
C ASP A 68 0.88 7.26 7.31
N PRO A 69 1.11 6.04 7.82
CA PRO A 69 0.39 4.85 7.38
C PRO A 69 -1.12 4.99 7.64
N PRO A 70 -1.98 4.59 6.69
CA PRO A 70 -3.41 4.51 6.96
C PRO A 70 -3.72 3.42 7.98
N LYS A 71 -4.69 3.67 8.86
CA LYS A 71 -5.18 2.67 9.82
C LYS A 71 -6.18 1.73 9.14
N TYR A 72 -6.03 0.43 9.38
CA TYR A 72 -6.96 -0.61 8.91
C TYR A 72 -7.44 -1.43 10.09
N ALA A 73 -8.71 -1.82 10.06
CA ALA A 73 -9.28 -2.85 10.92
C ALA A 73 -9.51 -4.11 10.09
N ILE A 74 -9.30 -5.28 10.70
CA ILE A 74 -9.64 -6.57 10.10
C ILE A 74 -11.03 -6.95 10.63
N SER A 75 -11.99 -7.13 9.72
CA SER A 75 -13.32 -7.63 10.06
C SER A 75 -13.23 -9.07 10.56
N SER A 76 -14.24 -9.55 11.32
CA SER A 76 -14.38 -10.97 11.69
C SER A 76 -14.38 -11.93 10.50
N SER A 77 -14.67 -11.42 9.30
CA SER A 77 -14.61 -12.15 8.03
C SER A 77 -13.22 -12.15 7.35
N GLY A 78 -12.19 -11.56 7.97
CA GLY A 78 -10.84 -11.43 7.42
C GLY A 78 -10.66 -10.28 6.43
N HIS A 79 -11.68 -9.47 6.19
CA HIS A 79 -11.60 -8.34 5.26
C HIS A 79 -10.96 -7.10 5.90
N TYR A 80 -10.03 -6.48 5.18
CA TYR A 80 -9.45 -5.20 5.55
C TYR A 80 -10.43 -4.04 5.30
N ILE A 81 -10.73 -3.29 6.36
CA ILE A 81 -11.55 -2.09 6.34
C ILE A 81 -10.65 -0.90 6.65
N LYS A 82 -10.48 -0.01 5.66
CA LYS A 82 -9.74 1.23 5.86
C LYS A 82 -10.53 2.11 6.82
N LEU A 83 -9.92 2.47 7.95
CA LEU A 83 -10.54 3.37 8.90
C LEU A 83 -10.44 4.81 8.36
N PRO A 84 -11.49 5.64 8.55
CA PRO A 84 -11.32 7.07 8.39
C PRO A 84 -10.20 7.53 9.32
N MET A 85 -9.36 8.45 8.86
CA MET A 85 -8.43 9.14 9.75
C MET A 85 -9.30 9.77 10.86
N CYS A 86 -9.06 9.41 12.11
CA CYS A 86 -9.75 10.03 13.24
C CYS A 86 -9.56 11.55 13.13
N ILE A 87 -10.65 12.30 13.18
CA ILE A 87 -10.65 13.76 13.04
C ILE A 87 -10.03 14.44 14.28
N ASP A 88 -9.75 13.69 15.34
CA ASP A 88 -9.24 14.19 16.62
C ASP A 88 -7.81 14.77 16.57
N ASP A 89 -7.03 14.52 15.50
CA ASP A 89 -5.72 15.15 15.30
C ASP A 89 -5.77 16.52 14.59
N ILE A 90 -6.97 17.10 14.36
CA ILE A 90 -7.12 18.48 13.85
C ILE A 90 -7.10 19.53 15.00
N THR A 91 -7.02 19.09 16.25
CA THR A 91 -7.02 19.98 17.42
C THR A 91 -5.63 20.31 17.96
N HIS A 92 -4.70 20.74 17.11
CA HIS A 92 -3.61 21.61 17.55
C HIS A 92 -3.41 22.70 16.51
N PHE A 93 -4.24 23.74 16.65
CA PHE A 93 -4.04 25.06 16.05
C PHE A 93 -2.72 25.66 16.51
#